data_AF-A0A7X9JLE3-F1
#
_entry.id   AF-A0A7X9JLE3-F1
#
_cell.length_a   1.000
_cell.length_b   1.000
_cell.length_c   1.000
_cell.angle_alpha   90.00
_cell.angle_beta   90.00
_cell.angle_gamma   90.00
#
_symmetry.space_group_name_H-M   'P 1'
#
loop_
_entity.id
_entity.type
_entity.pdbx_description
1 polymer ?
#
loop_
_entity_poly.entity_id
_entity_poly.type
_entity_poly.pdbx_seq_one_letter_code
_entity_poly.pdbx_strand_id
1 'polypeptide(L)'
;ATTVRLKVFFSQIEYLFASFVPLQFLGFAFFYTGRSQWLNSRFYRYAYVFPITLIVLVFTNKYHLFIWTGFSDISSYNLIEYQHGIGFYIFWVGHAYVCYRQV
;
A
#
# COMPACT_ATOMS: atom_id res chain seq x y z
N ALA A 1 2.43 -26.75 7.87
CA ALA A 1 3.03 -25.42 7.64
C ALA A 1 2.46 -24.82 6.35
N THR A 2 2.09 -23.54 6.35
CA THR A 2 1.61 -22.84 5.14
C THR A 2 2.80 -22.53 4.24
N THR A 3 2.70 -22.79 2.93
CA THR A 3 3.83 -22.55 2.01
C THR A 3 4.13 -21.05 1.86
N VAL A 4 5.41 -20.70 1.66
CA VAL A 4 5.86 -19.32 1.36
C VAL A 4 5.03 -18.70 0.24
N ARG A 5 4.78 -19.45 -0.83
CA ARG A 5 3.96 -19.01 -1.97
C ARG A 5 2.55 -18.57 -1.55
N LEU A 6 1.90 -19.31 -0.65
CA LEU A 6 0.56 -18.99 -0.19
C LEU A 6 0.55 -17.75 0.71
N LYS A 7 1.57 -17.58 1.57
CA LYS A 7 1.73 -16.37 2.38
C LYS A 7 1.89 -15.12 1.50
N VAL A 8 2.77 -15.19 0.49
CA VAL A 8 2.98 -14.09 -0.45
C VAL A 8 1.70 -13.77 -1.23
N PHE A 9 0.95 -14.77 -1.68
CA PHE A 9 -0.33 -14.56 -2.36
C PHE A 9 -1.33 -13.78 -1.49
N PHE A 10 -1.47 -14.15 -0.22
CA PHE A 10 -2.34 -13.42 0.69
C PHE A 10 -1.83 -12.01 0.99
N SER A 11 -0.52 -11.80 1.07
CA SER A 11 0.02 -10.43 1.20
C SER A 11 -0.20 -9.60 -0.07
N GLN A 12 -0.21 -10.18 -1.27
CA GLN A 12 -0.63 -9.44 -2.48
C GLN A 12 -2.11 -9.01 -2.39
N ILE A 13 -2.98 -9.89 -1.88
CA ILE A 13 -4.40 -9.57 -1.64
C ILE A 13 -4.54 -8.49 -0.55
N GLU A 14 -3.77 -8.56 0.52
CA GLU A 14 -3.78 -7.56 1.59
C GLU A 14 -3.52 -6.15 1.04
N TYR A 15 -2.55 -6.01 0.12
CA TYR A 15 -2.24 -4.73 -0.52
C TYR A 15 -3.41 -4.13 -1.33
N LEU A 16 -4.38 -4.94 -1.79
CA LEU A 16 -5.59 -4.43 -2.45
C LEU A 16 -6.41 -3.52 -1.54
N PHE A 17 -6.42 -3.79 -0.24
CA PHE A 17 -7.26 -3.04 0.71
C PHE A 17 -6.40 -2.12 1.59
N ALA A 18 -5.27 -2.63 2.08
CA ALA A 18 -4.38 -1.90 2.97
C ALA A 18 -3.85 -0.59 2.33
N SER A 19 -3.59 -0.60 1.02
CA SER A 19 -3.11 0.58 0.30
C SER A 19 -4.10 1.75 0.30
N PHE A 20 -5.42 1.49 0.36
CA PHE A 20 -6.43 2.53 0.39
C PHE A 20 -6.71 3.09 1.79
N VAL A 21 -6.30 2.37 2.85
CA VAL A 21 -6.64 2.72 4.24
C VAL A 21 -6.34 4.19 4.57
N PRO A 22 -5.14 4.74 4.27
CA PRO A 22 -4.85 6.12 4.65
C PRO A 22 -5.68 7.15 3.87
N LEU A 23 -6.02 6.90 2.60
CA LEU A 23 -6.89 7.79 1.82
C LEU A 23 -8.33 7.77 2.34
N GLN A 24 -8.82 6.61 2.78
CA GLN A 24 -10.18 6.51 3.32
C GLN A 24 -10.26 7.06 4.73
N PHE A 25 -9.20 6.88 5.52
CA PHE A 25 -9.10 7.53 6.82
C PHE A 25 -9.07 9.06 6.69
N LEU A 26 -8.32 9.59 5.72
CA LEU A 26 -8.30 11.02 5.42
C LEU A 26 -9.66 11.52 4.90
N GLY A 27 -10.32 10.74 4.05
CA GLY A 27 -11.66 11.05 3.59
C GLY A 27 -12.67 11.10 4.73
N PHE A 28 -12.58 10.14 5.66
CA PHE A 28 -13.35 10.15 6.90
C PHE A 28 -13.06 11.40 7.74
N ALA A 29 -11.80 11.78 7.93
CA ALA A 29 -11.41 12.98 8.67
C ALA A 29 -11.98 14.26 8.04
N PHE A 30 -11.93 14.38 6.71
CA PHE A 30 -12.56 15.50 5.99
C PHE A 30 -14.06 15.56 6.18
N PHE A 31 -14.74 14.41 6.08
CA PHE A 31 -16.17 14.35 6.34
C PHE A 31 -16.50 14.75 7.78
N TYR A 32 -15.80 14.18 8.75
CA TYR A 32 -16.02 14.40 10.18
C TYR A 32 -15.78 15.86 10.60
N THR A 33 -14.82 16.53 9.98
CA THR A 33 -14.48 17.94 10.25
C THR A 33 -15.31 18.95 9.45
N GLY A 34 -16.31 18.51 8.69
CA GLY A 34 -17.14 19.39 7.84
C GLY A 34 -16.44 19.90 6.58
N ARG A 35 -15.28 19.33 6.21
CA ARG A 35 -14.48 19.66 5.02
C ARG A 35 -14.85 18.80 3.81
N SER A 36 -16.11 18.39 3.66
CA SER A 36 -16.57 17.44 2.62
C SER A 36 -16.30 17.92 1.18
N GLN A 37 -16.17 19.22 0.95
CA GLN A 37 -15.76 19.79 -0.35
C GLN A 37 -14.42 19.22 -0.87
N TRP A 38 -13.51 18.83 0.03
CA TRP A 38 -12.21 18.26 -0.34
C TRP A 38 -12.34 16.85 -0.93
N LEU A 39 -13.38 16.08 -0.55
CA LEU A 39 -13.66 14.76 -1.13
C LEU A 39 -13.98 14.84 -2.64
N ASN A 40 -14.57 15.95 -3.07
CA ASN A 40 -14.90 16.17 -4.48
C ASN A 40 -13.77 16.86 -5.25
N SER A 41 -12.69 17.26 -4.58
CA SER A 41 -11.58 17.96 -5.20
C SER A 41 -10.87 17.08 -6.24
N ARG A 42 -10.26 17.72 -7.25
CA ARG A 42 -9.41 17.02 -8.21
C ARG A 42 -8.24 16.34 -7.50
N PHE A 43 -7.72 16.96 -6.44
CA PHE A 43 -6.60 16.43 -5.68
C PHE A 43 -6.92 15.10 -5.00
N TYR A 44 -8.05 15.00 -4.29
CA TYR A 44 -8.47 13.76 -3.64
C TYR A 44 -8.66 12.62 -4.66
N ARG A 45 -9.19 12.91 -5.85
CA ARG A 45 -9.28 11.92 -6.94
C ARG A 45 -7.92 11.47 -7.45
N TYR A 46 -6.98 12.40 -7.63
CA TYR A 46 -5.62 12.06 -8.05
C TYR A 46 -4.85 11.27 -6.99
N ALA A 47 -5.19 11.41 -5.71
CA ALA A 47 -4.57 10.63 -4.65
C ALA A 47 -4.78 9.11 -4.83
N TYR A 48 -5.89 8.68 -5.47
CA TYR A 48 -6.16 7.26 -5.78
C TYR A 48 -5.19 6.65 -6.81
N VAL A 49 -4.51 7.46 -7.62
CA VAL A 49 -3.49 6.95 -8.56
C VAL A 49 -2.39 6.20 -7.81
N PHE A 50 -2.10 6.64 -6.58
CA PHE A 50 -1.06 6.08 -5.76
C PHE A 50 -1.33 4.63 -5.33
N PRO A 51 -2.42 4.29 -4.60
CA PRO A 51 -2.72 2.90 -4.24
C PRO A 51 -2.94 2.02 -5.48
N ILE A 52 -3.54 2.54 -6.55
CA ILE A 52 -3.73 1.78 -7.81
C ILE A 52 -2.38 1.37 -8.40
N THR A 53 -1.43 2.32 -8.50
CA THR A 53 -0.10 2.02 -9.04
C THR A 53 0.66 1.04 -8.15
N LEU A 54 0.54 1.17 -6.82
CA LEU A 54 1.14 0.24 -5.87
C LEU A 54 0.60 -1.19 -6.06
N ILE A 55 -0.71 -1.35 -6.18
CA ILE A 55 -1.35 -2.64 -6.42
C ILE A 55 -0.81 -3.28 -7.69
N VAL A 56 -0.78 -2.54 -8.81
CA VAL A 56 -0.24 -3.05 -10.07
C VAL A 56 1.19 -3.56 -9.87
N LEU A 57 2.06 -2.75 -9.25
CA LEU A 57 3.45 -3.11 -9.00
C LEU A 57 3.61 -4.33 -8.08
N VAL A 58 2.74 -4.51 -7.09
CA VAL A 58 2.75 -5.68 -6.19
C VAL A 58 2.38 -6.96 -6.94
N PHE A 59 1.37 -6.91 -7.80
CA PHE A 59 0.95 -8.06 -8.60
C PHE A 59 1.95 -8.38 -9.73
N THR A 60 2.63 -7.38 -10.28
CA THR A 60 3.69 -7.56 -11.28
C THR A 60 5.08 -7.73 -10.69
N ASN A 61 5.23 -7.79 -9.36
CA ASN A 61 6.52 -7.72 -8.69
C ASN A 61 7.53 -8.79 -9.15
N LYS A 62 7.05 -9.97 -9.58
CA LYS A 62 7.90 -11.04 -10.13
C LYS A 62 8.74 -10.62 -11.36
N TYR A 63 8.37 -9.56 -12.06
CA TYR A 63 9.06 -9.11 -13.28
C TYR A 63 10.13 -8.04 -13.03
N HIS A 64 10.04 -7.30 -11.92
CA HIS A 64 10.85 -6.09 -11.70
C HIS A 64 11.42 -5.97 -10.28
N LEU A 65 10.93 -6.75 -9.31
CA LEU A 65 11.43 -6.79 -7.93
C LEU A 65 11.45 -5.42 -7.21
N PHE A 66 10.53 -4.54 -7.59
CA PHE A 66 10.55 -3.13 -7.16
C PHE A 66 9.95 -2.96 -5.76
N ILE A 67 8.97 -3.77 -5.39
CA ILE A 67 8.34 -3.74 -4.06
C ILE A 67 9.01 -4.74 -3.13
N TRP A 68 9.18 -5.98 -3.60
CA TRP A 68 9.90 -7.03 -2.86
C TRP A 68 11.01 -7.64 -3.72
N THR A 69 12.18 -7.81 -3.14
CA THR A 69 13.35 -8.43 -3.79
C THR A 69 13.49 -9.90 -3.46
N GLY A 70 12.88 -10.36 -2.37
CA GLY A 70 12.91 -11.75 -1.94
C GLY A 70 12.07 -12.01 -0.70
N PHE A 71 11.97 -13.29 -0.34
CA PHE A 71 11.20 -13.75 0.82
C PHE A 71 11.98 -14.85 1.55
N SER A 72 12.11 -14.73 2.87
CA SER A 72 12.76 -15.73 3.72
C SER A 72 11.78 -16.26 4.75
N ASP A 73 11.76 -17.58 4.96
CA ASP A 73 10.98 -18.20 6.04
C ASP A 73 11.77 -18.08 7.35
N ILE A 74 11.12 -17.64 8.42
CA ILE A 74 11.75 -17.57 9.73
C ILE A 74 11.36 -18.86 10.46
N SER A 75 12.14 -19.92 10.27
CA SER A 75 11.81 -21.31 10.64
C SER A 75 11.29 -21.53 12.07
N SER A 76 11.68 -20.67 13.01
CA SER A 76 11.26 -20.75 14.41
C SER A 76 9.83 -20.23 14.65
N TYR A 77 9.24 -19.53 13.67
CA TYR A 77 7.93 -18.89 13.77
C TYR A 77 7.12 -19.14 12.48
N ASN A 78 5.79 -19.04 12.53
CA ASN A 78 4.98 -19.06 11.30
C ASN A 78 5.02 -17.71 10.56
N LEU A 79 6.18 -17.06 10.51
CA LEU A 79 6.38 -15.73 9.95
C LEU A 79 7.20 -15.81 8.65
N ILE A 80 7.09 -14.77 7.84
CA ILE A 80 7.84 -14.60 6.60
C ILE A 80 8.49 -13.23 6.65
N GLU A 81 9.77 -13.17 6.30
CA GLU A 81 10.51 -11.93 6.16
C GLU A 81 10.41 -11.43 4.72
N TYR A 82 9.96 -10.19 4.57
CA TYR A 82 9.87 -9.50 3.29
C TYR A 82 11.12 -8.66 3.06
N GLN A 83 11.91 -9.00 2.04
CA GLN A 83 13.02 -8.15 1.62
C GLN A 83 12.48 -7.07 0.70
N HIS A 84 12.59 -5.80 1.12
CA HIS A 84 11.96 -4.69 0.43
C HIS A 84 12.86 -4.08 -0.65
N GLY A 85 12.27 -3.83 -1.81
CA GLY A 85 12.88 -3.04 -2.88
C GLY A 85 12.66 -1.54 -2.66
N ILE A 86 13.35 -0.71 -3.46
CA ILE A 86 13.27 0.75 -3.35
C ILE A 86 11.84 1.29 -3.54
N GLY A 87 11.04 0.63 -4.37
CA GLY A 87 9.65 1.00 -4.61
C GLY A 87 8.80 0.95 -3.34
N PHE A 88 9.03 -0.01 -2.45
CA PHE A 88 8.32 -0.06 -1.16
C PHE A 88 8.46 1.27 -0.39
N TYR A 89 9.68 1.79 -0.25
CA TYR A 89 9.93 3.03 0.49
C TYR A 89 9.38 4.26 -0.23
N ILE A 90 9.50 4.32 -1.56
CA ILE A 90 8.91 5.41 -2.37
C ILE A 90 7.40 5.46 -2.15
N PHE A 91 6.74 4.29 -2.21
CA PHE A 91 5.31 4.22 -2.00
C PHE A 91 4.93 4.56 -0.55
N TRP A 92 5.71 4.10 0.43
CA TRP A 92 5.41 4.40 1.83
C TRP A 92 5.53 5.89 2.17
N VAL A 93 6.65 6.52 1.79
CA VAL A 93 6.90 7.96 2.01
C VAL A 93 5.98 8.82 1.14
N GLY A 94 5.80 8.48 -0.13
CA GLY A 94 4.95 9.22 -1.05
C GLY A 94 3.50 9.24 -0.60
N HIS A 95 2.97 8.13 -0.07
CA HIS A 95 1.60 8.08 0.42
C HIS A 95 1.41 8.97 1.66
N ALA A 96 2.35 8.91 2.60
CA ALA A 96 2.35 9.77 3.78
C ALA A 96 2.41 11.25 3.39
N TYR A 97 3.26 11.63 2.43
CA TYR A 97 3.37 13.00 1.95
C TYR A 97 2.08 13.50 1.27
N VAL A 98 1.46 12.68 0.41
CA VAL A 98 0.20 13.01 -0.26
C VAL A 98 -0.92 13.23 0.77
N CYS A 99 -0.96 12.44 1.85
CA CYS A 99 -1.93 12.62 2.93
C CYS A 99 -1.60 13.83 3.81
N TYR A 100 -0.33 14.07 4.12
CA TYR A 100 0.09 15.20 4.95
C TYR A 100 -0.22 16.56 4.31
N ARG A 101 -0.03 16.68 2.99
CA ARG A 101 -0.32 17.92 2.24
C ARG A 101 -1.79 18.37 2.31
N GLN A 102 -2.67 17.52 2.80
CA GLN A 102 -4.12 17.71 2.83
C GLN A 102 -4.66 18.19 4.18
N VAL A 103 -3.84 18.17 5.24
CA VAL A 103 -4.21 18.59 6.61
C VAL A 103 -3.89 20.07 6.79
#